data_AF-A0A2W5Y129-F1
#
_entry.id   AF-A0A2W5Y129-F1
#
_cell.length_a   1.000
_cell.length_b   1.000
_cell.length_c   1.000
_cell.angle_alpha   90.00
_cell.angle_beta   90.00
_cell.angle_gamma   90.00
#
_symmetry.space_group_name_H-M   'P 1'
#
loop_
_entity.id
_entity.type
_entity.pdbx_description
1 polymer ?
#
loop_
_entity_poly.entity_id
_entity_poly.type
_entity_poly.pdbx_seq_one_letter_code
_entity_poly.pdbx_strand_id
1 'polypeptide(L)'
;MADSRFSDYRTDPLVREMLRVIGQGGQPQRSAQSMPINVWEEGGMLMLEAAMPGLRPEDVEVLCAENMLTIQAEVTSPDRDYLHQELPGTCYFRQIAMPADCLLEETAAQVEHGLLTLRVPKATRKHPERVRIQVNRASEPGKPKRAVQARKVPDRAEES
;
A
#
# COMPACT_ATOMS: atom_id res chain seq x y z
N MET A 1 37.92 -1.77 1.16
CA MET A 1 36.65 -1.90 1.89
C MET A 1 35.57 -1.36 0.98
N ALA A 2 34.75 -2.23 0.39
CA ALA A 2 33.64 -1.83 -0.48
C ALA A 2 32.49 -1.33 0.41
N ASP A 3 32.00 -0.15 0.07
CA ASP A 3 31.06 0.64 0.85
C ASP A 3 29.64 0.06 0.74
N SER A 4 29.02 -0.18 1.89
CA SER A 4 27.69 -0.78 2.06
C SER A 4 26.59 0.25 1.75
N ARG A 5 26.51 0.69 0.48
CA ARG A 5 25.57 1.71 0.01
C ARG A 5 24.33 1.16 -0.70
N PHE A 6 24.13 -0.15 -0.66
CA PHE A 6 22.87 -0.76 -1.07
C PHE A 6 22.18 -1.27 0.19
N SER A 7 21.36 -0.42 0.79
CA SER A 7 20.30 -0.88 1.68
C SER A 7 19.44 -1.85 0.86
N ASP A 8 19.35 -3.10 1.32
CA ASP A 8 18.64 -4.18 0.63
C ASP A 8 17.12 -3.94 0.68
N TYR A 9 16.59 -3.03 -0.15
CA TYR A 9 15.15 -2.92 -0.43
C TYR A 9 14.58 -4.17 -1.13
N ARG A 10 15.45 -5.12 -1.50
CA ARG A 10 15.11 -6.37 -2.19
C ARG A 10 14.35 -7.38 -1.33
N THR A 11 14.30 -7.20 -0.01
CA THR A 11 13.68 -8.16 0.92
C THR A 11 12.35 -7.70 1.51
N ASP A 12 11.90 -6.47 1.26
CA ASP A 12 10.57 -6.05 1.67
C ASP A 12 9.51 -6.77 0.81
N PRO A 13 8.63 -7.58 1.42
CA PRO A 13 7.65 -8.37 0.69
C PRO A 13 6.65 -7.52 -0.11
N LEU A 14 6.42 -6.27 0.29
CA LEU A 14 5.54 -5.32 -0.43
C LEU A 14 6.26 -4.64 -1.59
N VAL A 15 7.52 -4.23 -1.41
CA VAL A 15 8.36 -3.69 -2.51
C VAL A 15 8.58 -4.77 -3.57
N ARG A 16 8.77 -6.02 -3.14
CA ARG A 16 8.88 -7.18 -4.03
C ARG A 16 7.60 -7.44 -4.81
N GLU A 17 6.43 -7.29 -4.18
CA GLU A 17 5.14 -7.45 -4.87
C GLU A 17 4.86 -6.27 -5.81
N MET A 18 5.21 -5.04 -5.42
CA MET A 18 5.17 -3.86 -6.28
C MET A 18 6.05 -4.03 -7.53
N LEU A 19 7.30 -4.46 -7.36
CA LEU A 19 8.22 -4.76 -8.47
C LEU A 19 7.73 -5.94 -9.34
N ARG A 20 7.00 -6.90 -8.76
CA ARG A 20 6.40 -8.03 -9.49
C ARG A 20 5.20 -7.59 -10.35
N VAL A 21 4.36 -6.68 -9.85
CA VAL A 21 3.21 -6.11 -10.58
C VAL A 21 3.66 -5.14 -11.66
N ILE A 22 4.74 -4.37 -11.45
CA ILE A 22 5.39 -3.54 -12.49
C ILE A 22 5.82 -4.40 -13.70
N GLY A 23 6.12 -5.69 -13.50
CA GLY A 23 6.51 -6.64 -14.55
C GLY A 23 5.41 -7.55 -15.11
N GLN A 24 4.22 -7.61 -14.52
CA GLN A 24 3.14 -8.50 -14.97
C GLN A 24 1.76 -7.87 -14.77
N GLY A 25 1.12 -7.40 -15.86
CA GLY A 25 -0.33 -7.20 -15.85
C GLY A 25 -0.87 -6.06 -16.71
N GLY A 26 -0.85 -6.23 -18.02
CA GLY A 26 -1.68 -5.46 -18.93
C GLY A 26 -1.47 -6.00 -20.34
N GLN A 27 -2.46 -6.72 -20.87
CA GLN A 27 -2.53 -6.99 -22.31
C GLN A 27 -2.20 -5.68 -23.04
N PRO A 28 -1.31 -5.65 -24.05
CA PRO A 28 -1.03 -4.42 -24.77
C PRO A 28 -2.35 -3.99 -25.41
N GLN A 29 -3.00 -3.01 -24.78
CA GLN A 29 -3.95 -2.16 -25.45
C GLN A 29 -3.14 -1.58 -26.60
N ARG A 30 -3.46 -2.01 -27.82
CA ARG A 30 -2.67 -1.82 -29.04
C ARG A 30 -2.50 -0.32 -29.36
N SER A 31 -1.67 0.40 -28.61
CA SER A 31 -1.24 1.79 -28.87
C SER A 31 -0.46 2.45 -27.73
N ALA A 32 -0.46 1.92 -26.49
CA ALA A 32 0.21 2.60 -25.39
C ALA A 32 1.75 2.51 -25.52
N GLN A 33 2.42 3.64 -25.69
CA GLN A 33 3.89 3.71 -25.70
C GLN A 33 4.45 3.38 -24.32
N SER A 34 5.72 2.99 -24.29
CA SER A 34 6.44 2.81 -23.03
C SER A 34 6.45 4.13 -22.24
N MET A 35 6.01 4.08 -20.99
CA MET A 35 6.15 5.15 -20.00
C MET A 35 7.17 4.68 -18.96
N PRO A 36 8.47 5.02 -19.10
CA PRO A 36 9.48 4.74 -18.10
C PRO A 36 9.16 5.47 -16.80
N ILE A 37 9.32 4.78 -15.67
CA ILE A 37 9.02 5.32 -14.35
C ILE A 37 10.17 5.10 -13.37
N ASN A 38 10.43 6.09 -12.52
CA ASN A 38 11.25 5.96 -11.33
C ASN A 38 10.35 6.10 -10.10
N VAL A 39 10.61 5.30 -9.06
CA VAL A 39 9.89 5.38 -7.78
C VAL A 39 10.90 5.26 -6.65
N TRP A 40 10.84 6.17 -5.67
CA TRP A 40 11.71 6.15 -4.50
C TRP A 40 11.00 6.78 -3.29
N GLU A 41 11.62 6.67 -2.11
CA GLU A 41 11.16 7.35 -0.90
C GLU A 41 12.12 8.48 -0.53
N GLU A 42 11.58 9.64 -0.17
CA GLU A 42 12.35 10.80 0.30
C GLU A 42 11.51 11.60 1.30
N GLY A 43 12.08 11.94 2.45
CA GLY A 43 11.45 12.87 3.41
C GLY A 43 10.08 12.44 3.94
N GLY A 44 9.77 11.14 4.00
CA GLY A 44 8.45 10.64 4.41
C GLY A 44 7.39 10.70 3.30
N MET A 45 7.81 10.89 2.05
CA MET A 45 6.98 10.86 0.87
C MET A 45 7.42 9.73 -0.06
N LEU A 46 6.47 9.18 -0.80
CA LEU A 46 6.76 8.40 -1.99
C LEU A 46 6.84 9.35 -3.18
N MET A 47 7.94 9.26 -3.91
CA MET A 47 8.26 10.07 -5.06
C MET A 47 8.15 9.22 -6.31
N LEU A 48 7.55 9.78 -7.37
CA LEU A 48 7.44 9.13 -8.66
C LEU A 48 7.77 10.10 -9.78
N GLU A 49 8.55 9.63 -10.74
CA GLU A 49 8.76 10.31 -12.02
C GLU A 49 8.28 9.43 -13.17
N ALA A 50 7.60 10.01 -14.15
CA ALA A 50 7.19 9.33 -15.37
C ALA A 50 7.57 10.17 -16.60
N ALA A 51 8.38 9.59 -17.49
CA ALA A 51 8.83 10.27 -18.70
C ALA A 51 7.81 10.08 -19.83
N MET A 52 7.28 11.21 -20.33
CA MET A 52 6.30 11.30 -21.40
C MET A 52 6.66 12.49 -22.33
N PRO A 53 7.59 12.30 -23.27
CA PRO A 53 8.02 13.36 -24.17
C PRO A 53 6.87 14.01 -24.95
N GLY A 54 6.90 15.34 -25.07
CA GLY A 54 5.89 16.10 -25.81
C GLY A 54 4.58 16.34 -25.06
N LEU A 55 4.45 15.83 -23.84
CA LEU A 55 3.28 16.02 -22.99
C LEU A 55 3.18 17.46 -22.47
N ARG A 56 1.98 18.03 -22.53
CA ARG A 56 1.63 19.26 -21.83
C ARG A 56 0.86 18.95 -20.55
N PRO A 57 0.90 19.80 -19.52
CA PRO A 57 0.19 19.55 -18.26
C PRO A 57 -1.31 19.28 -18.42
N GLU A 58 -1.96 19.90 -19.41
CA GLU A 58 -3.38 19.71 -19.72
C GLU A 58 -3.73 18.36 -20.37
N ASP A 59 -2.72 17.64 -20.87
CA ASP A 59 -2.91 16.39 -21.63
C ASP A 59 -2.69 15.13 -20.76
N VAL A 60 -2.55 15.30 -19.44
CA VAL A 60 -2.33 14.20 -18.48
C VAL A 60 -3.42 14.13 -17.43
N GLU A 61 -3.86 12.91 -17.16
CA GLU A 61 -4.80 12.57 -16.10
C GLU A 61 -4.13 11.63 -15.11
N VAL A 62 -4.25 11.96 -13.82
CA VAL A 62 -3.77 11.14 -12.72
C VAL A 62 -4.95 10.81 -11.82
N LEU A 63 -5.26 9.53 -11.70
CA LEU A 63 -6.38 9.02 -10.93
C LEU A 63 -5.87 8.19 -9.76
N CYS A 64 -6.38 8.46 -8.57
CA CYS A 64 -6.08 7.74 -7.35
C CYS A 64 -7.35 7.03 -6.85
N ALA A 65 -7.40 5.70 -6.91
CA ALA A 65 -8.54 4.93 -6.43
C ALA A 65 -8.06 3.61 -5.80
N GLU A 66 -8.56 3.25 -4.62
CA GLU A 66 -8.35 1.92 -4.01
C GLU A 66 -6.88 1.45 -3.97
N ASN A 67 -5.97 2.35 -3.57
CA ASN A 67 -4.52 2.12 -3.55
C ASN A 67 -3.89 1.89 -4.94
N MET A 68 -4.57 2.28 -6.01
CA MET A 68 -4.08 2.25 -7.37
C MET A 68 -3.91 3.68 -7.89
N LEU A 69 -2.71 3.99 -8.38
CA LEU A 69 -2.43 5.19 -9.12
C LEU A 69 -2.48 4.87 -10.62
N THR A 70 -3.37 5.54 -11.34
CA THR A 70 -3.49 5.42 -12.80
C THR A 70 -3.03 6.71 -13.45
N ILE A 71 -2.08 6.61 -14.38
CA ILE A 71 -1.57 7.74 -15.17
C ILE A 71 -1.96 7.49 -16.62
N GLN A 72 -2.67 8.44 -17.21
CA GLN A 72 -3.10 8.41 -18.61
C GLN A 72 -2.72 9.72 -19.28
N ALA A 73 -2.26 9.65 -20.52
CA ALA A 73 -1.92 10.85 -21.28
C ALA A 73 -2.01 10.60 -22.78
N GLU A 74 -2.30 11.66 -23.53
CA GLU A 74 -2.32 11.62 -25.00
C GLU A 74 -1.53 12.79 -25.58
N VAL A 75 -0.57 12.49 -26.44
CA VAL A 75 0.20 13.47 -27.20
C VAL A 75 -0.21 13.37 -28.65
N THR A 76 -0.88 14.39 -29.18
CA THR A 76 -1.33 14.40 -30.57
C THR A 76 -0.22 14.88 -31.52
N SER A 77 -0.07 14.25 -32.68
CA SER A 77 0.72 14.83 -33.77
C SER A 77 -0.13 15.84 -34.55
N PRO A 78 0.36 17.04 -34.85
CA PRO A 78 -0.37 18.00 -35.67
C PRO A 78 -0.62 17.45 -37.08
N ASP A 79 -1.73 17.83 -37.71
CA ASP A 79 -1.99 17.48 -39.10
C ASP A 79 -1.25 18.46 -40.03
N ARG A 80 -0.36 17.95 -40.89
CA ARG A 80 0.51 18.73 -41.77
C ARG A 80 0.86 17.93 -43.02
N ASP A 81 1.22 18.64 -44.09
CA ASP A 81 1.82 18.03 -45.28
C ASP A 81 3.28 17.62 -44.98
N TYR A 82 3.45 16.41 -44.45
CA TYR A 82 4.75 15.88 -44.10
C TYR A 82 5.51 15.40 -45.34
N LEU A 83 6.76 15.84 -45.50
CA LEU A 83 7.70 15.21 -46.44
C LEU A 83 8.22 13.86 -45.89
N HIS A 84 8.32 13.73 -44.57
CA HIS A 84 8.68 12.52 -43.82
C HIS A 84 8.21 12.69 -42.37
N GLN A 85 7.62 11.66 -41.76
CA GLN A 85 7.09 11.71 -40.40
C GLN A 85 7.49 10.47 -39.61
N GLU A 86 8.24 10.68 -38.52
CA GLU A 86 8.63 9.62 -37.58
C GLU A 86 8.00 9.76 -36.20
N LEU A 87 7.38 10.91 -35.91
CA LEU A 87 6.75 11.21 -34.62
C LEU A 87 5.23 11.06 -34.74
N PRO A 88 4.66 9.89 -34.39
CA PRO A 88 3.22 9.70 -34.37
C PRO A 88 2.61 10.31 -33.10
N GLY A 89 1.29 10.52 -33.13
CA GLY A 89 0.53 10.66 -31.90
C GLY A 89 0.74 9.45 -30.98
N THR A 90 0.79 9.71 -29.68
CA THR A 90 1.17 8.73 -28.66
C THR A 90 0.20 8.75 -27.49
N CYS A 91 -0.32 7.59 -27.12
CA CYS A 91 -1.03 7.41 -25.86
C CYS A 91 -0.08 6.78 -24.83
N TYR A 92 -0.17 7.24 -23.58
CA TYR A 92 0.50 6.65 -22.44
C TYR A 92 -0.53 6.16 -21.43
N PHE A 93 -0.28 4.97 -20.88
CA PHE A 93 -1.12 4.38 -19.83
C PHE A 93 -0.27 3.57 -18.87
N ARG A 94 -0.39 3.86 -17.57
CA ARG A 94 0.22 3.08 -16.49
C ARG A 94 -0.70 2.98 -15.30
N GLN A 95 -0.67 1.81 -14.66
CA GLN A 95 -1.28 1.57 -13.36
C GLN A 95 -0.22 1.06 -12.39
N ILE A 96 -0.19 1.66 -11.20
CA ILE A 96 0.82 1.42 -10.19
C ILE A 96 0.11 1.20 -8.86
N ALA A 97 0.30 0.01 -8.28
CA ALA A 97 -0.17 -0.29 -6.95
C ALA A 97 0.65 0.50 -5.92
N MET A 98 -0.05 1.21 -5.04
CA MET A 98 0.53 2.11 -4.06
C MET A 98 0.55 1.43 -2.69
N PRO A 99 1.60 1.66 -1.87
CA PRO A 99 1.62 1.23 -0.48
C PRO A 99 0.40 1.73 0.31
N ALA A 100 -0.12 0.90 1.22
CA ALA A 100 -1.32 1.21 2.00
C ALA A 100 -1.15 2.40 2.97
N ASP A 101 0.09 2.82 3.24
CA ASP A 101 0.39 3.99 4.05
C ASP A 101 0.53 5.28 3.23
N CYS A 102 0.27 5.27 1.92
CA CYS A 102 0.24 6.49 1.09
C CYS A 102 -1.10 7.23 1.23
N LEU A 103 -1.04 8.55 1.43
CA LEU A 103 -2.18 9.46 1.46
C LEU A 103 -2.41 10.00 0.05
N LEU A 104 -3.06 9.22 -0.79
CA LEU A 104 -3.19 9.51 -2.23
C LEU A 104 -4.01 10.78 -2.51
N GLU A 105 -4.93 11.14 -1.63
CA GLU A 105 -5.73 12.37 -1.66
C GLU A 105 -4.89 13.64 -1.47
N GLU A 106 -3.70 13.52 -0.88
CA GLU A 106 -2.76 14.63 -0.68
C GLU A 106 -1.65 14.66 -1.75
N THR A 107 -1.81 13.90 -2.84
CA THR A 107 -0.83 13.83 -3.91
C THR A 107 -0.67 15.17 -4.62
N ALA A 108 0.57 15.66 -4.70
CA ALA A 108 0.92 16.79 -5.55
C ALA A 108 1.54 16.31 -6.86
N ALA A 109 1.12 16.90 -7.98
CA ALA A 109 1.60 16.58 -9.31
C ALA A 109 2.17 17.82 -10.01
N GLN A 110 3.25 17.63 -10.76
CA GLN A 110 3.85 18.66 -11.61
C GLN A 110 4.32 18.04 -12.92
N VAL A 111 4.13 18.74 -14.03
CA VAL A 111 4.71 18.36 -15.32
C VAL A 111 5.68 19.44 -15.75
N GLU A 112 6.92 19.04 -16.05
CA GLU A 112 7.95 19.93 -16.56
C GLU A 112 8.78 19.19 -17.61
N HIS A 113 8.96 19.79 -18.78
CA HIS A 113 9.77 19.23 -19.88
C HIS A 113 9.40 17.79 -20.31
N GLY A 114 8.11 17.42 -20.24
CA GLY A 114 7.66 16.06 -20.55
C GLY A 114 7.98 15.03 -19.45
N LEU A 115 8.28 15.48 -18.24
CA LEU A 115 8.44 14.64 -17.06
C LEU A 115 7.32 14.97 -16.06
N LEU A 116 6.52 13.96 -15.72
CA LEU A 116 5.56 14.04 -14.62
C LEU A 116 6.27 13.68 -13.33
N THR A 117 6.21 14.55 -12.33
CA THR A 117 6.67 14.29 -10.96
C THR A 117 5.48 14.26 -10.02
N LEU A 118 5.32 13.16 -9.28
CA LEU A 118 4.33 13.02 -8.21
C LEU A 118 5.01 12.95 -6.85
N ARG A 119 4.41 13.64 -5.88
CA ARG A 119 4.81 13.62 -4.47
C ARG A 119 3.63 13.15 -3.66
N VAL A 120 3.75 11.97 -3.06
CA VAL A 120 2.67 11.30 -2.33
C VAL A 120 3.08 11.21 -0.86
N PRO A 121 2.48 11.99 0.04
CA PRO A 121 2.76 11.89 1.46
C PRO A 121 2.45 10.49 2.00
N LYS A 122 3.25 10.02 2.97
CA LYS A 122 2.96 8.79 3.71
C LYS A 122 2.42 9.13 5.09
N ALA A 123 1.43 8.36 5.54
CA ALA A 123 0.91 8.42 6.89
C ALA A 123 2.03 8.16 7.89
N THR A 124 2.16 9.05 8.89
CA THR A 124 3.12 8.84 9.98
C THR A 124 2.72 7.58 10.75
N ARG A 125 3.54 6.52 10.70
CA ARG A 125 3.27 5.29 11.46
C ARG A 125 3.20 5.62 12.95
N LYS A 126 2.03 5.40 13.58
CA LYS A 126 1.93 5.36 15.03
C LYS A 126 2.80 4.21 15.55
N HIS A 127 3.53 4.45 16.64
CA HIS A 127 4.31 3.40 17.30
C HIS A 127 3.43 2.16 17.55
N PRO A 128 3.97 0.94 17.40
CA PRO A 128 3.20 -0.28 17.64
C PRO A 128 2.65 -0.27 19.07
N GLU A 129 1.32 -0.24 19.21
CA GLU A 129 0.67 -0.32 20.51
C GLU A 129 0.79 -1.76 21.03
N ARG A 130 1.30 -1.90 22.26
CA ARG A 130 1.39 -3.20 22.94
C ARG A 130 -0.02 -3.69 23.26
N VAL A 131 -0.52 -4.65 22.48
CA VAL A 131 -1.78 -5.34 22.78
C VAL A 131 -1.55 -6.29 23.96
N ARG A 132 -2.20 -6.02 25.09
CA ARG A 132 -2.20 -6.93 26.25
C ARG A 132 -3.24 -8.03 26.03
N ILE A 133 -2.79 -9.28 26.04
CA ILE A 133 -3.68 -10.45 25.97
C ILE A 133 -4.35 -10.62 27.34
N GLN A 134 -5.68 -10.49 27.39
CA GLN A 134 -6.46 -10.87 28.57
C GLN A 134 -6.74 -12.37 28.52
N VAL A 135 -6.17 -13.12 29.47
CA VAL A 135 -6.50 -14.54 29.65
C VAL A 135 -7.75 -14.61 30.53
N ASN A 136 -8.92 -14.81 29.90
CA ASN A 136 -10.11 -15.21 30.63
C ASN A 136 -9.93 -16.66 31.08
N ARG A 137 -9.57 -16.85 32.35
CA ARG A 137 -9.53 -18.17 32.95
C ARG A 137 -10.96 -18.69 33.04
N ALA A 138 -11.27 -19.70 32.24
CA ALA A 138 -12.51 -20.46 32.38
C ALA A 138 -12.63 -20.95 33.83
N SER A 139 -13.75 -20.61 34.46
CA SER A 139 -14.14 -21.15 35.77
C SER A 139 -14.27 -22.68 35.66
N GLU A 140 -13.49 -23.41 36.44
CA GLU A 140 -13.61 -24.86 36.56
C GLU A 140 -14.98 -25.26 37.14
N PRO A 141 -15.71 -26.23 36.54
CA PRO A 141 -16.95 -26.74 37.11
C PRO A 141 -16.67 -27.79 38.19
N GLY A 142 -17.15 -27.52 39.41
CA GLY A 142 -17.68 -28.53 40.33
C GLY A 142 -16.70 -29.42 41.10
N LYS A 143 -16.50 -29.09 42.39
CA LYS A 143 -16.34 -30.10 43.46
C LYS A 143 -17.23 -29.72 44.63
N PRO A 144 -18.17 -30.58 45.08
CA PRO A 144 -18.97 -30.29 46.26
C PRO A 144 -18.09 -30.35 47.51
N LYS A 145 -18.22 -29.33 48.37
CA LYS A 145 -17.57 -29.30 49.69
C LYS A 145 -18.22 -30.36 50.58
N ARG A 146 -17.40 -31.30 51.07
CA ARG A 146 -17.74 -32.20 52.18
C ARG A 146 -18.21 -31.35 53.37
N ALA A 147 -19.45 -31.54 53.80
CA ALA A 147 -19.94 -31.03 55.07
C ALA A 147 -19.28 -31.82 56.22
N VAL A 148 -18.51 -31.12 57.05
CA VAL A 148 -17.99 -31.63 58.32
C VAL A 148 -18.97 -31.24 59.43
N GLN A 149 -19.54 -32.29 60.02
CA GLN A 149 -20.22 -32.46 61.30
C GLN A 149 -20.35 -31.26 62.25
N ALA A 150 -21.60 -30.99 62.68
CA ALA A 150 -21.87 -30.41 63.99
C ALA A 150 -22.25 -31.53 64.96
N ARG A 151 -21.45 -31.72 66.01
CA ARG A 151 -21.81 -32.52 67.19
C ARG A 151 -22.89 -31.78 67.98
N LYS A 152 -23.90 -32.50 68.48
CA LYS A 152 -24.60 -32.12 69.72
C LYS A 152 -24.85 -33.38 70.57
N VAL A 153 -24.55 -33.21 71.85
CA VAL A 153 -24.41 -34.16 72.97
C VAL A 153 -25.80 -34.70 73.41
N PRO A 154 -25.91 -35.90 74.03
CA PRO A 154 -27.17 -36.61 74.16
C PRO A 154 -28.01 -36.11 75.33
N ASP A 155 -29.32 -36.35 75.26
CA ASP A 155 -30.16 -36.35 76.45
C ASP A 155 -30.94 -37.67 76.54
N ARG A 156 -31.16 -38.05 77.78
CA ARG A 156 -31.53 -39.36 78.33
C ARG A 156 -33.05 -39.54 78.36
N ALA A 157 -33.47 -40.73 78.83
CA ALA A 157 -34.83 -41.21 79.17
C ALA A 157 -35.50 -41.98 78.01
N GLU A 158 -35.69 -43.31 78.12
CA GLU A 158 -36.84 -43.99 78.79
C GLU A 158 -38.13 -43.67 78.02
N GLU A 159 -39.00 -44.57 77.58
CA GLU A 159 -39.43 -45.88 78.10
C GLU A 159 -40.46 -46.43 77.07
N SER A 160 -40.66 -47.76 77.09
CA SER A 160 -41.78 -48.54 76.50
C SER A 160 -41.83 -48.80 74.99
#